data_AF-R1FGM1-F1
#
_entry.id   AF-R1FGM1-F1
#
_cell.length_a   1.000
_cell.length_b   1.000
_cell.length_c   1.000
_cell.angle_alpha   90.00
_cell.angle_beta   90.00
_cell.angle_gamma   90.00
#
_symmetry.space_group_name_H-M   'P 1'
#
loop_
_entity.id
_entity.type
_entity.pdbx_description
1 polymer ?
#
loop_
_entity_poly.entity_id
_entity_poly.type
_entity_poly.pdbx_seq_one_letter_code
_entity_poly.pdbx_strand_id
1 'polypeptide(L)'
;MPPAKKTPAKKSAKKPSGGEKKRKKKRVESYSSYIYKVLKQVHPDTGISSKAMSIMNSFINDAFERIAVEAGKLVRYNKKGTLSSREIQTAVRLILPGELAKHA
;
A
#
# COMPACT_ATOMS: atom_id res chain seq x y z
N MET A 1 -35.37 19.65 54.13
CA MET A 1 -34.50 20.09 55.25
C MET A 1 -33.95 18.85 55.97
N PRO A 2 -32.73 18.90 56.53
CA PRO A 2 -31.51 18.17 56.09
C PRO A 2 -31.04 17.13 57.18
N PRO A 3 -29.79 16.57 57.28
CA PRO A 3 -28.51 16.95 56.67
C PRO A 3 -27.51 15.84 56.24
N ALA A 4 -26.44 16.35 55.64
CA ALA A 4 -25.27 15.71 55.07
C ALA A 4 -24.35 14.99 56.07
N LYS A 5 -23.45 14.14 55.54
CA LYS A 5 -22.11 13.94 56.13
C LYS A 5 -21.03 14.05 55.05
N LYS A 6 -20.18 15.07 55.23
CA LYS A 6 -18.98 15.40 54.44
C LYS A 6 -17.73 14.77 55.08
N THR A 7 -16.75 14.47 54.21
CA THR A 7 -15.26 14.47 54.38
C THR A 7 -14.58 13.30 55.13
N PRO A 8 -13.27 12.97 54.87
CA PRO A 8 -12.25 13.69 54.08
C PRO A 8 -11.45 12.84 53.04
N ALA A 9 -10.62 13.57 52.30
CA ALA A 9 -9.82 13.19 51.14
C ALA A 9 -8.75 12.09 51.33
N LYS A 10 -8.47 11.37 50.22
CA LYS A 10 -7.09 10.92 49.93
C LYS A 10 -6.77 11.13 48.45
N LYS A 11 -6.02 12.21 48.20
CA LYS A 11 -5.30 12.47 46.94
C LYS A 11 -4.18 11.44 46.76
N SER A 12 -3.84 11.21 45.48
CA SER A 12 -2.58 10.63 44.97
C SER A 12 -2.53 9.09 45.00
N ALA A 13 -2.24 8.37 43.92
CA ALA A 13 -1.27 8.67 42.89
C ALA A 13 -1.79 8.39 41.46
N LYS A 14 -1.77 9.44 40.63
CA LYS A 14 -1.87 9.32 39.18
C LYS A 14 -0.54 8.72 38.72
N LYS A 15 -0.51 7.42 38.45
CA LYS A 15 0.63 6.76 37.79
C LYS A 15 0.89 7.53 36.49
N PRO A 16 2.07 8.10 36.24
CA PRO A 16 2.40 8.56 34.92
C PRO A 16 2.52 7.29 34.09
N SER A 17 1.46 6.91 33.36
CA SER A 17 1.68 6.08 32.18
C SER A 17 2.49 6.96 31.25
N GLY A 18 3.81 6.85 31.38
CA GLY A 18 4.77 7.38 30.43
C GLY A 18 4.28 6.91 29.07
N GLY A 19 3.69 7.85 28.33
CA GLY A 19 3.31 7.62 26.96
C GLY A 19 4.61 7.42 26.21
N GLU A 20 5.05 6.16 26.12
CA GLU A 20 5.91 5.73 25.05
C GLU A 20 5.20 6.19 23.78
N LYS A 21 5.68 7.30 23.21
CA LYS A 21 5.35 7.71 21.85
C LYS A 21 5.72 6.51 21.01
N LYS A 22 4.72 5.65 20.73
CA LYS A 22 4.85 4.49 19.85
C LYS A 22 5.63 4.98 18.64
N ARG A 23 6.86 4.46 18.48
CA ARG A 23 7.73 4.77 17.35
C ARG A 23 6.84 4.71 16.11
N LYS A 24 6.71 5.84 15.40
CA LYS A 24 5.94 5.90 14.16
C LYS A 24 6.51 4.80 13.27
N LYS A 25 5.72 3.74 13.04
CA LYS A 25 6.10 2.65 12.16
C LYS A 25 6.47 3.30 10.83
N LYS A 26 7.66 2.99 10.29
CA LYS A 26 8.01 3.42 8.92
C LYS A 26 6.86 3.00 8.02
N ARG A 27 6.33 3.96 7.25
CA ARG A 27 5.25 3.69 6.30
C ARG A 27 5.82 2.69 5.29
N VAL A 28 5.32 1.46 5.33
CA VAL A 28 5.60 0.49 4.27
C VAL A 28 4.69 0.88 3.12
N GLU A 29 5.29 1.29 2.01
CA GLU A 29 4.53 1.50 0.78
C GLU A 29 4.02 0.13 0.31
N SER A 30 2.70 0.01 0.22
CA SER A 30 2.04 -1.21 -0.21
C SER A 30 0.84 -0.85 -1.06
N TYR A 31 0.57 -1.70 -2.04
CA TYR A 31 -0.59 -1.60 -2.92
C TYR A 31 -1.87 -2.14 -2.27
N SER A 32 -1.85 -2.43 -0.96
CA SER A 32 -2.91 -3.16 -0.28
C SER A 32 -4.29 -2.49 -0.40
N SER A 33 -4.35 -1.18 -0.25
CA SER A 33 -5.62 -0.44 -0.38
C SER A 33 -6.19 -0.51 -1.81
N TYR A 34 -5.33 -0.50 -2.83
CA TYR A 34 -5.74 -0.55 -4.23
C TYR A 34 -6.18 -1.95 -4.64
N ILE A 35 -5.45 -2.98 -4.24
CA ILE A 35 -5.83 -4.38 -4.46
C ILE A 35 -7.22 -4.64 -3.86
N TYR A 36 -7.49 -4.16 -2.64
CA TYR A 36 -8.79 -4.32 -2.00
C TYR A 36 -9.91 -3.57 -2.74
N LYS A 37 -9.66 -2.35 -3.21
CA LYS A 37 -10.62 -1.57 -4.01
C LYS A 37 -10.98 -2.30 -5.31
N VAL A 38 -10.00 -2.81 -6.04
CA VAL A 38 -10.23 -3.56 -7.29
C VAL A 38 -10.96 -4.88 -7.00
N LEU A 39 -10.60 -5.59 -5.92
CA LEU A 39 -11.30 -6.81 -5.53
C LEU A 39 -12.79 -6.54 -5.29
N LYS A 40 -13.16 -5.46 -4.60
CA LYS A 40 -14.56 -5.11 -4.35
C LYS A 40 -15.32 -4.62 -5.58
N GLN A 41 -14.62 -4.12 -6.59
CA GLN A 41 -15.24 -3.78 -7.88
C GLN A 41 -15.64 -5.03 -8.68
N VAL A 42 -14.85 -6.11 -8.59
CA VAL A 42 -15.09 -7.36 -9.35
C VAL A 42 -15.92 -8.37 -8.54
N HIS A 43 -15.69 -8.45 -7.22
CA HIS A 43 -16.36 -9.37 -6.30
C HIS A 43 -16.71 -8.68 -4.96
N PRO A 44 -17.89 -8.04 -4.85
CA PRO A 44 -18.31 -7.30 -3.66
C PRO A 44 -18.37 -8.14 -2.38
N ASP A 45 -18.74 -9.42 -2.47
CA ASP A 45 -18.98 -10.30 -1.31
C ASP A 45 -17.75 -11.13 -0.91
N THR A 46 -16.67 -11.08 -1.70
CA THR A 46 -15.45 -11.87 -1.44
C THR A 46 -14.45 -11.09 -0.60
N GLY A 47 -13.78 -11.78 0.33
CA GLY A 47 -12.66 -11.26 1.12
C GLY A 47 -11.32 -11.84 0.66
N ILE A 48 -10.22 -11.19 1.02
CA ILE A 48 -8.85 -11.66 0.74
C ILE A 48 -8.09 -11.85 2.06
N SER A 49 -7.39 -12.97 2.21
CA SER A 49 -6.57 -13.24 3.39
C SER A 49 -5.30 -12.39 3.40
N SER A 50 -4.69 -12.18 4.57
CA SER A 50 -3.42 -11.43 4.68
C SER A 50 -2.27 -12.07 3.89
N LYS A 51 -2.22 -13.41 3.82
CA LYS A 51 -1.23 -14.14 3.02
C LYS A 51 -1.44 -13.89 1.52
N ALA A 52 -2.68 -14.00 1.03
CA ALA A 52 -3.01 -13.70 -0.36
C ALA A 52 -2.74 -12.22 -0.70
N MET A 53 -2.99 -11.32 0.25
CA MET A 53 -2.68 -9.90 0.12
C MET A 53 -1.19 -9.65 -0.13
N SER A 54 -0.33 -10.30 0.66
CA SER A 54 1.12 -10.19 0.50
C SER A 54 1.59 -10.74 -0.85
N ILE A 55 1.02 -11.86 -1.31
CA ILE A 55 1.33 -12.43 -2.63
C ILE A 55 0.95 -11.44 -3.74
N MET A 56 -0.25 -10.86 -3.68
CA MET A 56 -0.71 -9.86 -4.66
C MET A 56 0.17 -8.61 -4.65
N ASN A 57 0.58 -8.13 -3.47
CA ASN A 57 1.47 -6.99 -3.36
C ASN A 57 2.85 -7.29 -3.98
N SER A 58 3.42 -8.47 -3.74
CA SER A 58 4.68 -8.88 -4.36
C SER A 58 4.55 -9.04 -5.87
N PHE A 59 3.43 -9.59 -6.36
CA PHE A 59 3.16 -9.72 -7.80
C PHE A 59 3.17 -8.36 -8.51
N ILE A 60 2.51 -7.35 -7.92
CA ILE A 60 2.51 -5.99 -8.50
C ILE A 60 3.92 -5.41 -8.52
N ASN A 61 4.73 -5.61 -7.47
CA ASN A 61 6.11 -5.12 -7.44
C ASN A 61 6.98 -5.80 -8.52
N ASP A 62 6.88 -7.11 -8.69
CA ASP A 62 7.61 -7.84 -9.74
C ASP A 62 7.20 -7.37 -11.15
N ALA A 63 5.89 -7.21 -11.40
CA ALA A 63 5.41 -6.68 -12.66
C ALA A 63 5.89 -5.24 -12.92
N PHE A 64 5.83 -4.38 -11.90
CA PHE A 64 6.32 -3.00 -11.99
C PHE A 64 7.81 -2.94 -12.30
N GLU A 65 8.63 -3.73 -11.60
CA GLU A 65 10.07 -3.75 -11.80
C GLU A 65 10.43 -4.23 -13.21
N ARG A 66 9.77 -5.28 -13.71
CA ARG A 66 9.97 -5.76 -15.09
C ARG A 66 9.65 -4.69 -16.13
N ILE A 67 8.52 -3.98 -15.99
CA ILE A 67 8.12 -2.90 -16.90
C ILE A 67 9.09 -1.72 -16.80
N ALA A 68 9.48 -1.31 -15.59
CA ALA A 68 10.39 -0.19 -15.36
C ALA A 68 11.77 -0.44 -15.96
N VAL A 69 12.32 -1.65 -15.78
CA VAL A 69 13.60 -2.05 -16.37
C VAL A 69 13.54 -2.00 -17.90
N GLU A 70 12.47 -2.54 -18.50
CA GLU A 70 12.34 -2.57 -19.95
C GLU A 70 12.11 -1.17 -20.55
N ALA A 71 11.28 -0.35 -19.91
CA ALA A 71 11.09 1.05 -20.29
C ALA A 71 12.40 1.85 -20.18
N GLY A 72 13.20 1.60 -19.14
CA GLY A 72 14.52 2.21 -18.97
C GLY A 72 15.49 1.85 -20.10
N LYS A 73 15.48 0.59 -20.56
CA LYS A 73 16.26 0.17 -21.74
C LYS A 73 15.79 0.89 -23.00
N LEU A 74 14.48 0.99 -23.23
CA LEU A 74 13.90 1.69 -24.38
C LEU A 74 14.29 3.17 -24.44
N VAL A 75 14.31 3.87 -23.29
CA VAL A 75 14.78 5.25 -23.19
C VAL A 75 16.24 5.37 -23.63
N ARG A 76 17.11 4.44 -23.17
CA ARG A 76 18.52 4.40 -23.54
C ARG A 76 18.72 4.09 -25.03
N TYR A 77 17.99 3.14 -25.59
CA TYR A 77 18.06 2.81 -27.02
C TYR A 77 17.65 3.99 -27.90
N ASN A 78 16.63 4.73 -27.49
CA ASN A 78 16.16 5.92 -28.20
C ASN A 78 17.01 7.18 -27.92
N LYS A 79 18.08 7.07 -27.12
CA LYS A 79 18.96 8.19 -26.72
C LYS A 79 18.19 9.37 -26.11
N LYS A 80 17.10 9.10 -25.41
CA LYS A 80 16.30 10.12 -24.71
C LYS A 80 16.73 10.22 -23.25
N GLY A 81 16.59 11.41 -22.66
CA GLY A 81 16.81 11.64 -21.23
C GLY A 81 15.56 11.50 -20.36
N THR A 82 14.39 11.35 -20.97
CA THR A 82 13.09 11.35 -20.29
C THR A 82 12.28 10.13 -20.69
N LEU A 83 11.74 9.45 -19.68
CA LEU A 83 10.80 8.34 -19.87
C LEU A 83 9.40 8.89 -20.15
N SER A 84 8.83 8.57 -21.30
CA SER A 84 7.47 8.98 -21.69
C SER A 84 6.49 7.80 -21.64
N SER A 85 5.20 8.10 -21.78
CA SER A 85 4.15 7.08 -21.90
C SER A 85 4.39 6.11 -23.05
N ARG A 86 5.08 6.54 -24.12
CA ARG A 86 5.41 5.68 -25.27
C ARG A 86 6.35 4.53 -24.89
N GLU A 87 7.38 4.81 -24.09
CA GLU A 87 8.30 3.77 -23.64
C GLU A 87 7.62 2.82 -22.65
N ILE A 88 6.74 3.32 -21.78
CA ILE A 88 5.91 2.47 -20.90
C ILE A 88 4.98 1.57 -21.71
N GLN A 89 4.23 2.11 -22.67
CA GLN A 89 3.30 1.32 -23.48
C GLN A 89 4.02 0.24 -24.30
N THR A 90 5.21 0.56 -24.81
CA THR A 90 6.03 -0.41 -25.54
C THR A 90 6.58 -1.49 -24.60
N ALA A 91 7.06 -1.10 -23.41
CA ALA A 91 7.53 -2.04 -22.40
C ALA A 91 6.41 -3.00 -21.94
N VAL A 92 5.20 -2.51 -21.72
CA VAL A 92 4.03 -3.33 -21.36
C VAL A 92 3.77 -4.40 -22.43
N ARG A 93 3.84 -4.03 -23.72
CA ARG A 93 3.65 -4.97 -24.84
C ARG A 93 4.77 -6.01 -24.97
N LEU A 94 5.97 -5.71 -24.50
CA LEU A 94 7.11 -6.65 -24.49
C LEU A 94 7.05 -7.61 -23.31
N ILE A 95 6.56 -7.16 -22.15
CA ILE A 95 6.53 -7.95 -20.92
C ILE A 95 5.29 -8.87 -20.86
N LEU A 96 4.14 -8.43 -21.37
CA LEU A 96 2.90 -9.20 -21.32
C LEU A 96 2.70 -10.05 -22.58
N PRO A 97 2.33 -11.33 -22.45
CA PRO A 97 2.10 -12.20 -23.60
C PRO A 97 0.70 -12.03 -24.22
N GLY A 98 0.61 -12.11 -25.55
CA GLY A 98 -0.64 -12.33 -26.28
C GLY A 98 -1.75 -11.30 -26.02
N GLU A 99 -2.95 -11.78 -25.67
CA GLU A 99 -4.12 -10.94 -25.38
C GLU A 99 -3.89 -9.99 -24.19
N LEU A 100 -3.05 -10.36 -23.22
CA LEU A 100 -2.77 -9.49 -22.07
C LEU A 100 -2.12 -8.17 -22.49
N ALA A 101 -1.26 -8.18 -23.51
CA ALA A 101 -0.65 -6.96 -24.05
C ALA A 101 -1.62 -6.07 -24.84
N LYS A 102 -2.77 -6.61 -25.27
CA LYS A 102 -3.79 -5.85 -26.01
C LYS A 102 -4.72 -5.07 -25.08
N HIS A 103 -4.98 -5.64 -23.90
CA HIS A 103 -5.89 -5.07 -22.91
C HIS A 103 -5.20 -4.22 -21.83
N ALA A 104 -3.87 -4.21 -21.81
CA ALA A 104 -3.04 -3.41 -20.91
C ALA A 104 -2.60 -2.10 -21.58
#